data_AF-S4YDA4-F1
#
_entry.id   AF-S4YDA4-F1
#
_cell.length_a   1.000
_cell.length_b   1.000
_cell.length_c   1.000
_cell.angle_alpha   90.00
_cell.angle_beta   90.00
_cell.angle_gamma   90.00
#
_symmetry.space_group_name_H-M   'P 1'
#
loop_
_entity.id
_entity.type
_entity.pdbx_description
1 polymer ?
#
loop_
_entity_poly.entity_id
_entity_poly.type
_entity_poly.pdbx_seq_one_letter_code
_entity_poly.pdbx_strand_id
1 'polypeptide(L)'
;MRSGPHFFAWCNEAARVDALRAAFSALVQDPPYCIYVDMHPNASFGATSVDEAVAKIRAHFQHADAEAYIAAALSPGESVDLILRCYSDKSERITPRGPIHMRPRYYEDLGRMRMDLALGSGPRSVEAEAEVAWHMVLDDLEDLLLRVCAPDASGRVSTGGCTSAWTWLAPVSMCATYHADARDIARDLALSWISLHDKEKVSLLAGVSLEALHARVDAAPAGARVFPRDNSGRSLALSREAVLKALAIPGSALLEALDAAAAVPDEAWRASELRANEIMHLTAQSMARGEQVTVTGKSPPVWRVEMTGEHVYFLVDHAPVHVRRLPSGGVMLATHPYRTLWPLWADALSTLGLMS
;
A
#
# COMPACT_ATOMS: atom_id res chain seq x y z
N MET A 1 5.86 -8.70 15.22
CA MET A 1 5.40 -8.44 13.83
C MET A 1 6.62 -8.24 12.96
N ARG A 2 6.76 -8.92 11.81
CA ARG A 2 7.37 -8.31 10.60
C ARG A 2 6.91 -9.00 9.32
N SER A 3 6.16 -8.27 8.49
CA SER A 3 6.47 -8.09 7.07
C SER A 3 5.83 -6.78 6.56
N GLY A 4 6.32 -6.27 5.42
CA GLY A 4 5.81 -5.11 4.66
C GLY A 4 6.11 -3.70 5.20
N PRO A 5 5.98 -2.64 4.41
CA PRO A 5 5.04 -2.56 3.30
C PRO A 5 5.50 -3.37 2.08
N HIS A 6 4.60 -4.21 1.60
CA HIS A 6 4.72 -4.95 0.35
C HIS A 6 3.71 -4.36 -0.63
N PHE A 7 4.18 -3.98 -1.81
CA PHE A 7 3.38 -3.37 -2.86
C PHE A 7 3.16 -4.38 -3.97
N PHE A 8 1.97 -4.37 -4.54
CA PHE A 8 1.57 -5.30 -5.57
C PHE A 8 0.90 -4.54 -6.72
N ALA A 9 1.17 -4.98 -7.94
CA ALA A 9 0.55 -4.43 -9.14
C ALA A 9 0.16 -5.56 -10.08
N TRP A 10 -1.06 -5.48 -10.62
CA TRP A 10 -1.60 -6.44 -11.56
C TRP A 10 -1.50 -5.89 -12.98
N CYS A 11 -0.94 -6.70 -13.87
CA CYS A 11 -0.89 -6.43 -15.30
C CYS A 11 -0.98 -7.74 -16.08
N ASN A 12 -1.45 -7.63 -17.33
CA ASN A 12 -1.45 -8.75 -18.27
C ASN A 12 -0.02 -9.22 -18.56
N GLU A 13 0.15 -10.52 -18.81
CA GLU A 13 1.47 -11.12 -19.10
C GLU A 13 2.20 -10.39 -20.22
N ALA A 14 1.50 -10.09 -21.32
CA ALA A 14 2.09 -9.40 -22.47
C ALA A 14 2.63 -8.00 -22.14
N ALA A 15 2.08 -7.33 -21.13
CA ALA A 15 2.48 -5.99 -20.71
C ALA A 15 3.48 -6.01 -19.55
N ARG A 16 3.83 -7.18 -19.00
CA ARG A 16 4.47 -7.28 -17.69
C ARG A 16 5.90 -6.72 -17.65
N VAL A 17 6.70 -7.05 -18.67
CA VAL A 17 8.07 -6.50 -18.79
C VAL A 17 8.04 -5.00 -19.08
N ASP A 18 7.03 -4.51 -19.81
CA ASP A 18 6.86 -3.08 -20.06
C ASP A 18 6.39 -2.31 -18.81
N ALA A 19 5.48 -2.89 -18.03
CA ALA A 19 5.07 -2.35 -16.73
C ALA A 19 6.26 -2.31 -15.75
N LEU A 20 7.09 -3.36 -15.73
CA LEU A 20 8.33 -3.40 -14.96
C LEU A 20 9.30 -2.29 -15.38
N ARG A 21 9.49 -2.09 -16.69
CA ARG A 21 10.32 -1.00 -17.23
C ARG A 21 9.84 0.37 -16.76
N ALA A 22 8.53 0.61 -16.82
CA ALA A 22 7.94 1.86 -16.39
C ALA A 22 8.15 2.07 -14.88
N ALA A 23 7.92 1.04 -14.06
CA ALA A 23 8.19 1.07 -12.63
C ALA A 23 9.67 1.36 -12.32
N PHE A 24 10.63 0.71 -13.00
CA PHE A 24 12.05 1.06 -12.85
C PHE A 24 12.32 2.52 -13.18
N SER A 25 11.77 3.01 -14.28
CA SER A 25 11.99 4.40 -14.71
C SER A 25 11.45 5.40 -13.70
N ALA A 26 10.37 5.06 -12.99
CA ALA A 26 9.78 5.89 -11.95
C ALA A 26 10.50 5.78 -10.59
N LEU A 27 11.06 4.62 -10.27
CA LEU A 27 11.64 4.34 -8.95
C LEU A 27 13.12 4.68 -8.83
N VAL A 28 13.91 4.43 -9.88
CA VAL A 28 15.37 4.48 -9.78
C VAL A 28 15.88 5.93 -9.88
N GLN A 29 16.71 6.36 -8.91
CA GLN A 29 17.31 7.70 -8.85
C GLN A 29 18.42 7.93 -9.88
N ASP A 30 18.64 9.20 -10.27
CA ASP A 30 19.68 9.67 -11.21
C ASP A 30 21.02 8.90 -11.18
N PRO A 31 21.68 8.71 -12.34
CA PRO A 31 22.85 7.83 -12.49
C PRO A 31 24.03 8.20 -11.57
N PRO A 32 24.88 7.23 -11.17
CA PRO A 32 24.96 5.87 -11.71
C PRO A 32 24.03 4.86 -11.02
N TYR A 33 23.34 4.08 -11.85
CA TYR A 33 22.47 3.00 -11.41
C TYR A 33 23.28 1.72 -11.16
N CYS A 34 23.01 1.02 -10.06
CA CYS A 34 23.40 -0.38 -9.90
C CYS A 34 22.13 -1.21 -9.77
N ILE A 35 21.65 -1.76 -10.89
CA ILE A 35 20.52 -2.68 -10.89
C ILE A 35 21.10 -4.09 -10.91
N TYR A 36 21.00 -4.80 -9.79
CA TYR A 36 21.31 -6.22 -9.76
C TYR A 36 20.04 -7.01 -10.07
N VAL A 37 20.07 -7.86 -11.08
CA VAL A 37 18.95 -8.72 -11.45
C VAL A 37 19.33 -10.17 -11.22
N ASP A 38 18.49 -10.88 -10.48
CA ASP A 38 18.54 -12.33 -10.33
C ASP A 38 17.38 -12.98 -11.09
N MET A 39 17.70 -13.95 -11.92
CA MET A 39 16.76 -14.71 -12.74
C MET A 39 16.93 -16.20 -12.50
N HIS A 40 16.41 -16.68 -11.37
CA HIS A 40 16.54 -18.08 -10.98
C HIS A 40 15.77 -19.01 -11.95
N PRO A 41 16.36 -20.15 -12.39
CA PRO A 41 17.69 -20.69 -12.07
C PRO A 41 18.80 -20.30 -13.06
N ASN A 42 18.54 -19.39 -14.00
CA ASN A 42 19.28 -19.32 -15.27
C ASN A 42 20.40 -18.28 -15.30
N ALA A 43 20.27 -17.13 -14.65
CA ALA A 43 21.26 -16.05 -14.75
C ALA A 43 21.13 -15.04 -13.61
N SER A 44 22.24 -14.43 -13.23
CA SER A 44 22.24 -13.19 -12.43
C SER A 44 23.22 -12.20 -13.06
N PHE A 45 22.87 -10.92 -13.11
CA PHE A 45 23.67 -9.90 -13.79
C PHE A 45 23.51 -8.52 -13.14
N GLY A 46 24.57 -7.72 -13.24
CA GLY A 46 24.47 -6.27 -13.06
C GLY A 46 24.02 -5.59 -14.34
N ALA A 47 23.34 -4.46 -14.18
CA ALA A 47 23.01 -3.52 -15.25
C ALA A 47 23.24 -2.08 -14.77
N THR A 48 23.74 -1.25 -15.68
CA THR A 48 24.09 0.15 -15.42
C THR A 48 23.03 1.14 -15.92
N SER A 49 21.96 0.61 -16.53
CA SER A 49 20.80 1.38 -17.00
C SER A 49 19.52 0.53 -16.96
N VAL A 50 18.37 1.21 -16.91
CA VAL A 50 17.05 0.56 -16.99
C VAL A 50 16.89 -0.20 -18.32
N ASP A 51 17.32 0.38 -19.43
CA ASP A 51 17.23 -0.25 -20.76
C ASP A 51 18.02 -1.56 -20.83
N GLU A 52 19.25 -1.57 -20.31
CA GLU A 52 20.08 -2.78 -20.24
C GLU A 52 19.42 -3.85 -19.37
N ALA A 53 18.94 -3.48 -18.18
CA ALA A 53 18.28 -4.41 -17.26
C ALA A 53 17.04 -5.04 -17.91
N VAL A 54 16.19 -4.22 -18.50
CA VAL A 54 14.93 -4.66 -19.14
C VAL A 54 15.19 -5.51 -20.37
N ALA A 55 16.20 -5.18 -21.19
CA ALA A 55 16.57 -5.98 -22.36
C ALA A 55 16.99 -7.40 -21.95
N LYS A 56 17.82 -7.52 -20.91
CA LYS A 56 18.24 -8.82 -20.37
C LYS A 56 17.07 -9.58 -19.74
N ILE A 57 16.22 -8.92 -18.96
CA ILE A 57 15.00 -9.55 -18.40
C ILE A 57 14.12 -10.09 -19.52
N ARG A 58 13.85 -9.28 -20.55
CA ARG A 58 13.00 -9.66 -21.68
C ARG A 58 13.51 -10.91 -22.41
N ALA A 59 14.83 -11.04 -22.55
CA ALA A 59 15.44 -12.19 -23.22
C ALA A 59 15.22 -13.53 -22.47
N HIS A 60 14.95 -13.50 -21.16
CA HIS A 60 14.89 -14.69 -20.32
C HIS A 60 13.54 -14.90 -19.60
N PHE A 61 12.62 -13.92 -19.66
CA PHE A 61 11.40 -13.90 -18.85
C PHE A 61 10.44 -15.08 -19.06
N GLN A 62 10.48 -15.72 -20.23
CA GLN A 62 9.64 -16.90 -20.51
C GLN A 62 10.05 -18.14 -19.69
N HIS A 63 11.24 -18.13 -19.08
CA HIS A 63 11.82 -19.29 -18.42
C HIS A 63 12.23 -19.05 -16.97
N ALA A 64 12.20 -17.80 -16.50
CA ALA A 64 12.56 -17.42 -15.15
C ALA A 64 11.82 -16.14 -14.73
N ASP A 65 11.52 -16.06 -13.43
CA ASP A 65 11.09 -14.81 -12.81
C ASP A 65 12.28 -13.85 -12.72
N ALA A 66 12.01 -12.56 -12.61
CA ALA A 66 13.04 -11.55 -12.41
C ALA A 66 12.91 -10.92 -11.03
N GLU A 67 14.01 -10.83 -10.32
CA GLU A 67 14.14 -10.06 -9.09
C GLU A 67 15.22 -9.00 -9.28
N ALA A 68 14.88 -7.74 -9.08
CA ALA A 68 15.79 -6.62 -9.24
C ALA A 68 15.97 -5.86 -7.92
N TYR A 69 17.20 -5.49 -7.63
CA TYR A 69 17.59 -4.71 -6.47
C TYR A 69 17.93 -3.30 -6.94
N ILE A 70 17.26 -2.30 -6.38
CA ILE A 70 17.37 -0.90 -6.79
C ILE A 70 17.44 0.01 -5.57
N ALA A 71 18.06 1.18 -5.73
CA ALA A 71 17.96 2.29 -4.79
C ALA A 71 16.92 3.30 -5.30
N ALA A 72 15.99 3.72 -4.45
CA ALA A 72 14.92 4.67 -4.78
C ALA A 72 14.92 5.88 -3.84
N ALA A 73 14.60 7.08 -4.38
CA ALA A 73 14.36 8.27 -3.56
C ALA A 73 13.00 8.20 -2.89
N LEU A 74 12.95 8.60 -1.63
CA LEU A 74 11.75 8.91 -0.87
C LEU A 74 11.51 10.43 -0.84
N SER A 75 10.32 10.85 -0.40
CA SER A 75 9.88 12.25 -0.45
C SER A 75 10.61 13.26 0.48
N PRO A 76 11.61 12.88 1.29
CA PRO A 76 12.58 13.84 1.88
C PRO A 76 14.00 13.76 1.28
N GLY A 77 14.20 13.03 0.17
CA GLY A 77 15.52 12.85 -0.47
C GLY A 77 16.36 11.70 0.11
N GLU A 78 15.82 10.96 1.07
CA GLU A 78 16.41 9.71 1.57
C GLU A 78 16.39 8.64 0.47
N SER A 79 17.39 7.75 0.48
CA SER A 79 17.46 6.60 -0.42
C SER A 79 17.09 5.31 0.32
N VAL A 80 16.24 4.49 -0.29
CA VAL A 80 15.85 3.17 0.23
C VAL A 80 16.21 2.06 -0.77
N ASP A 81 16.72 0.95 -0.26
CA ASP A 81 16.93 -0.27 -1.05
C ASP A 81 15.60 -1.00 -1.24
N LEU A 82 15.14 -1.10 -2.49
CA LEU A 82 13.94 -1.82 -2.87
C LEU A 82 14.28 -3.08 -3.67
N ILE A 83 13.46 -4.10 -3.48
CA ILE A 83 13.47 -5.33 -4.26
C ILE A 83 12.17 -5.36 -5.06
N LEU A 84 12.32 -5.33 -6.39
CA LEU A 84 11.21 -5.40 -7.34
C LEU A 84 11.23 -6.76 -8.04
N ARG A 85 10.12 -7.48 -7.95
CA ARG A 85 9.94 -8.81 -8.53
C ARG A 85 8.91 -8.77 -9.63
N CYS A 86 9.17 -9.57 -10.65
CA CYS A 86 8.34 -9.73 -11.81
C CYS A 86 8.20 -11.24 -12.08
N TYR A 87 6.99 -11.76 -11.93
CA TYR A 87 6.72 -13.19 -12.01
C TYR A 87 6.12 -13.55 -13.37
N SER A 88 6.54 -14.66 -13.98
CA SER A 88 5.90 -15.22 -15.18
C SER A 88 4.49 -15.76 -14.87
N ASP A 89 3.61 -15.94 -15.86
CA ASP A 89 2.28 -16.53 -15.60
C ASP A 89 2.38 -17.95 -15.04
N LYS A 90 3.38 -18.70 -15.51
CA LYS A 90 3.64 -20.05 -15.01
C LYS A 90 3.96 -19.99 -13.51
N SER A 91 4.83 -19.09 -13.09
CA SER A 91 5.17 -18.93 -11.67
C SER A 91 3.99 -18.41 -10.85
N GLU A 92 3.25 -17.41 -11.33
CA GLU A 92 2.08 -16.90 -10.63
C GLU A 92 1.01 -17.98 -10.42
N ARG A 93 0.81 -18.89 -11.38
CA ARG A 93 -0.12 -20.02 -11.22
C ARG A 93 0.34 -21.03 -10.17
N ILE A 94 1.66 -21.20 -9.98
CA ILE A 94 2.24 -22.15 -9.03
C ILE A 94 2.34 -21.54 -7.63
N THR A 95 2.85 -20.32 -7.54
CA THR A 95 3.05 -19.55 -6.31
C THR A 95 2.55 -18.13 -6.53
N PRO A 96 1.25 -17.87 -6.30
CA PRO A 96 0.67 -16.56 -6.55
C PRO A 96 1.24 -15.52 -5.57
N ARG A 97 2.01 -14.58 -6.09
CA ARG A 97 2.63 -13.49 -5.32
C ARG A 97 2.15 -12.11 -5.79
N GLY A 98 1.57 -12.01 -6.98
CA GLY A 98 1.31 -10.76 -7.68
C GLY A 98 2.29 -10.60 -8.83
N PRO A 99 1.82 -10.35 -10.08
CA PRO A 99 2.70 -10.36 -11.25
C PRO A 99 3.84 -9.34 -11.16
N ILE A 100 3.61 -8.21 -10.49
CA ILE A 100 4.66 -7.31 -10.01
C ILE A 100 4.53 -7.18 -8.49
N HIS A 101 5.66 -7.35 -7.78
CA HIS A 101 5.74 -7.27 -6.32
C HIS A 101 6.97 -6.44 -5.92
N MET A 102 6.77 -5.42 -5.10
CA MET A 102 7.85 -4.59 -4.55
C MET A 102 7.88 -4.68 -3.04
N ARG A 103 9.07 -4.64 -2.46
CA ARG A 103 9.27 -4.55 -1.00
C ARG A 103 10.57 -3.84 -0.67
N PRO A 104 10.71 -3.25 0.52
CA PRO A 104 12.01 -2.80 0.97
C PRO A 104 12.89 -4.00 1.31
N ARG A 105 14.20 -3.78 1.25
CA ARG A 105 15.19 -4.76 1.72
C ARG A 105 15.06 -4.96 3.22
N TYR A 106 14.95 -3.87 3.98
CA TYR A 106 14.69 -3.87 5.42
C TYR A 106 13.33 -3.23 5.71
N TYR A 107 12.56 -3.87 6.58
CA TYR A 107 11.22 -3.42 6.97
C TYR A 107 11.25 -2.00 7.56
N GLU A 108 12.29 -1.71 8.34
CA GLU A 108 12.45 -0.45 9.05
C GLU A 108 12.55 0.75 8.13
N ASP A 109 12.97 0.55 6.88
CA ASP A 109 13.19 1.63 5.91
C ASP A 109 11.89 2.32 5.52
N LEU A 110 10.76 1.59 5.50
CA LEU A 110 9.45 2.14 5.13
C LEU A 110 8.41 2.08 6.27
N GLY A 111 8.67 1.30 7.32
CA GLY A 111 7.77 1.23 8.49
C GLY A 111 8.02 2.31 9.55
N ARG A 112 9.04 3.17 9.36
CA ARG A 112 9.47 4.25 10.28
C ARG A 112 9.46 3.83 11.77
N MET A 113 10.01 2.64 12.05
CA MET A 113 10.09 2.09 13.42
C MET A 113 10.92 2.94 14.38
N ARG A 114 11.76 3.81 13.82
CA ARG A 114 12.60 4.76 14.54
C ARG A 114 12.45 6.11 13.86
N MET A 115 12.18 7.13 14.67
CA MET A 115 12.05 8.50 14.23
C MET A 115 13.00 9.36 15.06
N ASP A 116 13.68 10.30 14.41
CA ASP A 116 14.53 11.27 15.10
C ASP A 116 13.72 12.58 15.17
N LEU A 117 13.10 12.84 16.33
CA LEU A 117 12.08 13.88 16.54
C LEU A 117 12.52 14.97 17.52
N ALA A 118 12.29 16.23 17.17
CA ALA A 118 12.46 17.35 18.09
C ALA A 118 11.20 17.52 18.95
N LEU A 119 11.22 16.91 20.13
CA LEU A 119 10.06 16.87 21.04
C LEU A 119 9.80 18.20 21.76
N GLY A 120 10.77 19.11 21.78
CA GLY A 120 10.69 20.37 22.54
C GLY A 120 10.62 20.15 24.05
N SER A 121 10.03 21.11 24.78
CA SER A 121 9.85 21.05 26.24
C SER A 121 8.52 20.43 26.68
N GLY A 122 7.65 20.08 25.73
CA GLY A 122 6.36 19.46 26.04
C GLY A 122 6.49 17.99 26.49
N PRO A 123 5.43 17.42 27.09
CA PRO A 123 5.42 16.02 27.47
C PRO A 123 5.54 15.09 26.25
N ARG A 124 6.00 13.86 26.49
CA ARG A 124 5.85 12.74 25.54
C ARG A 124 4.37 12.43 25.34
N SER A 125 3.99 12.06 24.13
CA SER A 125 2.64 11.59 23.81
C SER A 125 2.74 10.53 22.74
N VAL A 126 2.25 9.33 23.08
CA VAL A 126 2.25 8.18 22.17
C VAL A 126 1.39 8.48 20.94
N GLU A 127 0.26 9.14 21.15
CA GLU A 127 -0.71 9.51 20.12
C GLU A 127 -0.10 10.51 19.14
N ALA A 128 0.53 11.57 19.64
CA ALA A 128 1.20 12.56 18.79
C ALA A 128 2.42 11.97 18.06
N GLU A 129 3.22 11.13 18.72
CA GLU A 129 4.35 10.43 18.09
C GLU A 129 3.88 9.45 17.00
N ALA A 130 2.75 8.76 17.23
CA ALA A 130 2.13 7.87 16.25
C ALA A 130 1.58 8.65 15.04
N GLU A 131 0.94 9.80 15.26
CA GLU A 131 0.48 10.68 14.19
C GLU A 131 1.65 11.21 13.34
N VAL A 132 2.76 11.60 13.97
CA VAL A 132 3.99 11.97 13.24
C VAL A 132 4.48 10.80 12.37
N ALA A 133 4.50 9.58 12.91
CA ALA A 133 4.88 8.39 12.15
C ALA A 133 3.96 8.16 10.94
N TRP A 134 2.66 8.37 11.12
CA TRP A 134 1.68 8.24 10.04
C TRP A 134 1.95 9.22 8.89
N HIS A 135 2.21 10.49 9.19
CA HIS A 135 2.55 11.48 8.16
C HIS A 135 3.79 11.08 7.37
N MET A 136 4.85 10.63 8.07
CA MET A 136 6.09 10.20 7.42
C MET A 136 5.90 8.96 6.54
N VAL A 137 5.08 8.00 6.97
CA VAL A 137 4.89 6.74 6.25
C VAL A 137 3.94 6.89 5.06
N LEU A 138 2.89 7.70 5.20
CA LEU A 138 1.84 7.79 4.19
C LEU A 138 2.33 8.42 2.89
N ASP A 139 3.09 9.51 2.97
CA ASP A 139 3.63 10.18 1.78
C ASP A 139 4.52 9.21 0.98
N ASP A 140 5.42 8.51 1.66
CA ASP A 140 6.30 7.50 1.04
C ASP A 140 5.51 6.32 0.48
N LEU A 141 4.46 5.87 1.19
CA LEU A 141 3.60 4.77 0.74
C LEU A 141 2.80 5.13 -0.51
N GLU A 142 2.16 6.30 -0.52
CA GLU A 142 1.40 6.81 -1.65
C GLU A 142 2.27 6.97 -2.89
N ASP A 143 3.42 7.62 -2.74
CA ASP A 143 4.37 7.87 -3.81
C ASP A 143 4.93 6.55 -4.38
N LEU A 144 5.39 5.63 -3.53
CA LEU A 144 5.88 4.32 -3.98
C LEU A 144 4.80 3.48 -4.65
N LEU A 145 3.57 3.47 -4.12
CA LEU A 145 2.46 2.73 -4.73
C LEU A 145 2.13 3.30 -6.12
N LEU A 146 2.10 4.63 -6.27
CA LEU A 146 1.87 5.28 -7.56
C LEU A 146 3.02 5.04 -8.54
N ARG A 147 4.29 5.06 -8.11
CA ARG A 147 5.43 4.75 -8.97
C ARG A 147 5.45 3.29 -9.45
N VAL A 148 4.83 2.37 -8.72
CA VAL A 148 4.67 0.97 -9.15
C VAL A 148 3.42 0.77 -10.02
N CYS A 149 2.30 1.39 -9.66
CA CYS A 149 0.99 1.13 -10.27
C CYS A 149 0.58 2.12 -11.36
N ALA A 150 1.07 3.34 -11.31
CA ALA A 150 0.80 4.41 -12.28
C ALA A 150 2.09 5.14 -12.69
N PRO A 151 3.17 4.42 -13.08
CA PRO A 151 4.45 5.05 -13.43
C PRO A 151 4.37 6.00 -14.63
N ASP A 152 3.37 5.79 -15.50
CA ASP A 152 3.12 6.59 -16.69
C ASP A 152 1.62 6.57 -17.07
N ALA A 153 1.26 7.26 -18.16
CA ALA A 153 -0.11 7.36 -18.65
C ALA A 153 -0.60 6.12 -19.43
N SER A 154 0.15 5.02 -19.46
CA SER A 154 -0.16 3.87 -20.32
C SER A 154 -1.31 3.00 -19.82
N GLY A 155 -1.63 3.05 -18.53
CA GLY A 155 -2.65 2.19 -17.90
C GLY A 155 -2.30 0.69 -17.95
N ARG A 156 -1.02 0.31 -18.07
CA ARG A 156 -0.59 -1.11 -18.11
C ARG A 156 -0.92 -1.90 -16.85
N VAL A 157 -0.99 -1.21 -15.71
CA VAL A 157 -1.43 -1.75 -14.43
C VAL A 157 -2.84 -1.24 -14.17
N SER A 158 -3.79 -2.15 -13.99
CA SER A 158 -5.19 -1.76 -13.75
C SER A 158 -5.52 -1.66 -12.27
N THR A 159 -4.87 -2.46 -11.43
CA THR A 159 -5.10 -2.50 -9.99
C THR A 159 -3.83 -2.89 -9.23
N GLY A 160 -3.75 -2.46 -7.98
CA GLY A 160 -2.62 -2.71 -7.10
C GLY A 160 -2.97 -2.44 -5.64
N GLY A 161 -1.97 -2.51 -4.79
CA GLY A 161 -2.13 -2.08 -3.41
C GLY A 161 -0.91 -2.37 -2.54
N CYS A 162 -0.99 -1.98 -1.27
CA CYS A 162 0.04 -2.20 -0.27
C CYS A 162 -0.51 -2.94 0.96
N THR A 163 0.28 -3.85 1.54
CA THR A 163 -0.05 -4.50 2.81
C THR A 163 1.20 -4.84 3.63
N SER A 164 1.03 -5.02 4.94
CA SER A 164 2.03 -5.58 5.85
C SER A 164 2.15 -7.12 5.75
N ALA A 165 1.48 -7.77 4.80
CA ALA A 165 1.64 -9.20 4.56
C ALA A 165 2.56 -9.48 3.35
N TRP A 166 3.31 -10.57 3.41
CA TRP A 166 4.13 -11.10 2.30
C TRP A 166 3.32 -11.49 1.06
N THR A 167 1.99 -11.56 1.18
CA THR A 167 1.08 -11.99 0.12
C THR A 167 0.07 -10.91 -0.17
N TRP A 168 -0.36 -10.82 -1.41
CA TRP A 168 -1.47 -9.95 -1.81
C TRP A 168 -2.76 -10.38 -1.09
N LEU A 169 -3.16 -9.61 -0.06
CA LEU A 169 -4.39 -9.86 0.70
C LEU A 169 -5.62 -9.41 -0.08
N ALA A 170 -6.81 -9.83 0.39
CA ALA A 170 -8.08 -9.24 -0.01
C ALA A 170 -7.99 -7.70 0.05
N PRO A 171 -8.39 -6.96 -1.00
CA PRO A 171 -8.22 -5.51 -1.07
C PRO A 171 -8.67 -4.74 0.17
N VAL A 172 -9.83 -5.06 0.75
CA VAL A 172 -10.30 -4.35 1.97
C VAL A 172 -9.49 -4.70 3.23
N SER A 173 -8.71 -5.78 3.21
CA SER A 173 -7.78 -6.17 4.28
C SER A 173 -6.35 -5.62 4.08
N MET A 174 -6.13 -4.85 3.02
CA MET A 174 -4.87 -4.16 2.74
C MET A 174 -4.84 -2.78 3.42
N CYS A 175 -3.67 -2.15 3.50
CA CYS A 175 -3.56 -0.77 4.00
C CYS A 175 -3.68 0.26 2.87
N ALA A 176 -3.50 -0.14 1.61
CA ALA A 176 -3.79 0.70 0.46
C ALA A 176 -4.23 -0.12 -0.75
N THR A 177 -5.07 0.46 -1.59
CA THR A 177 -5.48 -0.07 -2.90
C THR A 177 -5.37 1.02 -3.97
N TYR A 178 -5.11 0.59 -5.20
CA TYR A 178 -5.06 1.44 -6.38
C TYR A 178 -5.97 0.87 -7.47
N HIS A 179 -6.69 1.74 -8.16
CA HIS A 179 -7.41 1.44 -9.40
C HIS A 179 -7.09 2.49 -10.46
N ALA A 180 -6.77 2.03 -11.66
CA ALA A 180 -6.52 2.91 -12.80
C ALA A 180 -7.77 3.67 -13.25
N ASP A 181 -8.96 3.11 -12.98
CA ASP A 181 -10.26 3.72 -13.23
C ASP A 181 -11.08 3.70 -11.95
N ALA A 182 -11.51 4.88 -11.49
CA ALA A 182 -12.28 5.03 -10.27
C ALA A 182 -13.68 4.37 -10.35
N ARG A 183 -14.19 4.10 -11.55
CA ARG A 183 -15.45 3.36 -11.75
C ARG A 183 -15.38 1.92 -11.27
N ASP A 184 -14.17 1.35 -11.23
CA ASP A 184 -13.94 -0.04 -10.84
C ASP A 184 -13.79 -0.22 -9.33
N ILE A 185 -13.94 0.82 -8.49
CA ILE A 185 -13.69 0.73 -7.04
C ILE A 185 -14.48 -0.39 -6.33
N ALA A 186 -15.68 -0.71 -6.82
CA ALA A 186 -16.52 -1.79 -6.29
C ALA A 186 -15.87 -3.19 -6.45
N ARG A 187 -14.88 -3.31 -7.35
CA ARG A 187 -14.05 -4.50 -7.55
C ARG A 187 -13.35 -4.94 -6.27
N ASP A 188 -12.96 -3.99 -5.41
CA ASP A 188 -12.30 -4.32 -4.13
C ASP A 188 -13.20 -5.18 -3.24
N LEU A 189 -14.50 -4.91 -3.22
CA LEU A 189 -15.47 -5.71 -2.47
C LEU A 189 -15.64 -7.11 -3.07
N ALA A 190 -15.78 -7.21 -4.40
CA ALA A 190 -15.96 -8.50 -5.06
C ALA A 190 -14.71 -9.39 -4.94
N LEU A 191 -13.52 -8.84 -5.20
CA LEU A 191 -12.25 -9.56 -5.02
C LEU A 191 -12.05 -10.00 -3.58
N SER A 192 -12.34 -9.12 -2.61
CA SER A 192 -12.22 -9.45 -1.20
C SER A 192 -13.18 -10.57 -0.80
N TRP A 193 -14.43 -10.48 -1.23
CA TRP A 193 -15.46 -11.47 -0.93
C TRP A 193 -15.11 -12.84 -1.49
N ILE A 194 -14.77 -12.93 -2.78
CA ILE A 194 -14.37 -14.18 -3.44
C ILE A 194 -13.10 -14.75 -2.81
N SER A 195 -12.08 -13.93 -2.59
CA SER A 195 -10.81 -14.38 -2.01
C SER A 195 -11.00 -14.98 -0.62
N LEU A 196 -11.88 -14.39 0.20
CA LEU A 196 -12.16 -14.88 1.56
C LEU A 196 -13.11 -16.08 1.56
N HIS A 197 -14.14 -16.08 0.70
CA HIS A 197 -15.14 -17.15 0.62
C HIS A 197 -14.57 -18.42 -0.02
N ASP A 198 -13.99 -18.29 -1.21
CA ASP A 198 -13.46 -19.40 -2.00
C ASP A 198 -12.02 -19.75 -1.61
N LYS A 199 -11.38 -18.94 -0.75
CA LYS A 199 -9.96 -19.04 -0.35
C LYS A 199 -8.99 -18.91 -1.52
N GLU A 200 -9.43 -18.29 -2.60
CA GLU A 200 -8.62 -18.01 -3.78
C GLU A 200 -7.66 -16.82 -3.56
N LYS A 201 -6.52 -16.85 -4.25
CA LYS A 201 -5.49 -15.81 -4.13
C LYS A 201 -5.86 -14.62 -5.01
N VAL A 202 -5.76 -13.41 -4.45
CA VAL A 202 -6.11 -12.17 -5.15
C VAL A 202 -5.33 -11.99 -6.45
N SER A 203 -4.05 -12.36 -6.50
CA SER A 203 -3.27 -12.18 -7.73
C SER A 203 -3.79 -12.99 -8.93
N LEU A 204 -4.47 -14.12 -8.68
CA LEU A 204 -5.12 -14.93 -9.73
C LEU A 204 -6.47 -14.34 -10.17
N LEU A 205 -7.12 -13.58 -9.28
CA LEU A 205 -8.43 -12.97 -9.49
C LEU A 205 -8.34 -11.54 -10.06
N ALA A 206 -7.24 -10.84 -9.80
CA ALA A 206 -7.08 -9.42 -10.08
C ALA A 206 -7.22 -9.05 -11.56
N GLY A 207 -7.12 -10.03 -12.48
CA GLY A 207 -7.38 -9.86 -13.91
C GLY A 207 -8.78 -10.21 -14.43
N VAL A 208 -9.64 -10.80 -13.59
CA VAL A 208 -10.98 -11.27 -14.00
C VAL A 208 -11.91 -10.07 -14.25
N SER A 209 -12.75 -10.06 -15.29
CA SER A 209 -13.64 -8.92 -15.53
C SER A 209 -14.62 -8.69 -14.36
N LEU A 210 -15.10 -7.45 -14.17
CA LEU A 210 -16.06 -7.13 -13.11
C LEU A 210 -17.35 -7.96 -13.25
N GLU A 211 -17.80 -8.22 -14.48
CA GLU A 211 -18.98 -9.05 -14.75
C GLU A 211 -18.78 -10.51 -14.31
N ALA A 212 -17.59 -11.06 -14.56
CA ALA A 212 -17.25 -12.42 -14.13
C ALA A 212 -17.11 -12.51 -12.60
N LEU A 213 -16.55 -11.49 -11.95
CA LEU A 213 -16.55 -11.41 -10.49
C LEU A 213 -17.98 -11.31 -9.94
N HIS A 214 -18.83 -10.48 -10.54
CA HIS A 214 -20.24 -10.37 -10.17
C HIS A 214 -20.96 -11.72 -10.28
N ALA A 215 -20.81 -12.42 -11.41
CA ALA A 215 -21.43 -13.73 -11.61
C ALA A 215 -20.97 -14.77 -10.57
N ARG A 216 -19.70 -14.73 -10.15
CA ARG A 216 -19.17 -15.61 -9.10
C ARG A 216 -19.78 -15.32 -7.73
N VAL A 217 -19.87 -14.04 -7.35
CA VAL A 217 -20.55 -13.64 -6.10
C VAL A 217 -22.02 -14.06 -6.15
N ASP A 218 -22.69 -13.86 -7.30
CA ASP A 218 -24.10 -14.22 -7.46
C ASP A 218 -24.32 -15.74 -7.43
N ALA A 219 -23.39 -16.55 -7.92
CA ALA A 219 -23.51 -18.00 -7.85
C ALA A 219 -23.39 -18.57 -6.42
N ALA A 220 -22.88 -17.80 -5.46
CA ALA A 220 -22.73 -18.28 -4.09
C ALA A 220 -24.08 -18.40 -3.34
N PRO A 221 -24.17 -19.23 -2.28
CA PRO A 221 -25.40 -19.38 -1.51
C PRO A 221 -25.91 -18.07 -0.93
N ALA A 222 -27.24 -17.87 -0.96
CA ALA A 222 -27.88 -16.71 -0.36
C ALA A 222 -27.55 -16.61 1.14
N GLY A 223 -27.24 -15.41 1.62
CA GLY A 223 -26.87 -15.16 3.00
C GLY A 223 -25.45 -15.59 3.38
N ALA A 224 -24.62 -16.03 2.43
CA ALA A 224 -23.19 -16.29 2.65
C ALA A 224 -22.47 -15.01 3.06
N ARG A 225 -21.50 -15.16 3.98
CA ARG A 225 -20.76 -14.04 4.59
C ARG A 225 -19.29 -14.37 4.70
N VAL A 226 -18.47 -13.33 4.59
CA VAL A 226 -17.04 -13.38 4.91
C VAL A 226 -16.73 -12.37 5.99
N PHE A 227 -15.58 -12.56 6.64
CA PHE A 227 -15.09 -11.67 7.69
C PHE A 227 -13.74 -11.12 7.24
N PRO A 228 -13.73 -9.94 6.60
CA PRO A 228 -12.47 -9.28 6.29
C PRO A 228 -11.66 -9.03 7.54
N ARG A 229 -10.33 -8.98 7.39
CA ARG A 229 -9.45 -8.70 8.52
C ARG A 229 -9.67 -7.26 8.97
N ASP A 230 -10.02 -7.08 10.24
CA ASP A 230 -9.84 -5.84 10.97
C ASP A 230 -8.76 -6.05 12.04
N ASN A 231 -7.74 -5.20 12.05
CA ASN A 231 -6.70 -5.28 13.06
C ASN A 231 -7.15 -4.72 14.41
N SER A 232 -8.24 -3.93 14.45
CA SER A 232 -8.83 -3.40 15.69
C SER A 232 -9.63 -4.45 16.47
N GLY A 233 -9.76 -5.68 15.95
CA GLY A 233 -10.52 -6.76 16.57
C GLY A 233 -12.04 -6.69 16.35
N ARG A 234 -12.56 -5.70 15.62
CA ARG A 234 -13.97 -5.72 15.20
C ARG A 234 -14.18 -6.81 14.15
N SER A 235 -15.33 -7.49 14.21
CA SER A 235 -15.68 -8.56 13.28
C SER A 235 -16.99 -8.21 12.58
N LEU A 236 -16.90 -7.28 11.62
CA LEU A 236 -18.03 -6.94 10.76
C LEU A 236 -18.03 -7.86 9.54
N ALA A 237 -19.18 -8.50 9.30
CA ALA A 237 -19.33 -9.43 8.19
C ALA A 237 -19.68 -8.71 6.89
N LEU A 238 -19.02 -9.06 5.80
CA LEU A 238 -19.42 -8.66 4.44
C LEU A 238 -20.29 -9.77 3.84
N SER A 239 -21.57 -9.50 3.63
CA SER A 239 -22.50 -10.45 3.02
C SER A 239 -22.42 -10.44 1.49
N ARG A 240 -22.77 -11.57 0.88
CA ARG A 240 -22.96 -11.70 -0.57
C ARG A 240 -23.88 -10.61 -1.11
N GLU A 241 -25.02 -10.40 -0.44
CA GLU A 241 -26.04 -9.44 -0.87
C GLU A 241 -25.56 -7.99 -0.79
N ALA A 242 -24.75 -7.64 0.21
CA ALA A 242 -24.15 -6.31 0.30
C ALA A 242 -23.19 -6.07 -0.88
N VAL A 243 -22.38 -7.07 -1.24
CA VAL A 243 -21.47 -6.97 -2.40
C VAL A 243 -22.24 -6.83 -3.70
N LEU A 244 -23.25 -7.64 -3.96
CA LEU A 244 -24.06 -7.55 -5.18
C LEU A 244 -24.77 -6.20 -5.31
N LYS A 245 -25.32 -5.68 -4.21
CA LYS A 245 -25.92 -4.34 -4.20
C LYS A 245 -24.87 -3.27 -4.46
N ALA A 246 -23.70 -3.34 -3.82
CA ALA A 246 -22.61 -2.39 -4.04
C ALA A 246 -22.13 -2.40 -5.50
N LEU A 247 -22.01 -3.58 -6.13
CA LEU A 247 -21.64 -3.72 -7.54
C LEU A 247 -22.66 -3.09 -8.50
N ALA A 248 -23.91 -2.90 -8.08
CA ALA A 248 -24.95 -2.23 -8.86
C ALA A 248 -24.97 -0.70 -8.66
N ILE A 249 -24.22 -0.17 -7.68
CA ILE A 249 -24.12 1.27 -7.41
C ILE A 249 -23.06 1.88 -8.35
N PRO A 250 -23.30 3.08 -8.91
CA PRO A 250 -22.27 3.80 -9.66
C PRO A 250 -21.00 4.03 -8.82
N GLY A 251 -19.82 3.79 -9.39
CA GLY A 251 -18.55 3.97 -8.68
C GLY A 251 -18.38 5.36 -8.06
N SER A 252 -18.92 6.41 -8.68
CA SER A 252 -18.92 7.78 -8.12
C SER A 252 -19.66 7.88 -6.78
N ALA A 253 -20.80 7.20 -6.63
CA ALA A 253 -21.58 7.22 -5.40
C ALA A 253 -20.91 6.40 -4.29
N LEU A 254 -20.24 5.29 -4.65
CA LEU A 254 -19.38 4.56 -3.70
C LEU A 254 -18.21 5.43 -3.23
N LEU A 255 -17.57 6.16 -4.13
CA LEU A 255 -16.49 7.08 -3.77
C LEU A 255 -16.97 8.22 -2.89
N GLU A 256 -18.13 8.81 -3.16
CA GLU A 256 -18.72 9.82 -2.27
C GLU A 256 -19.00 9.26 -0.87
N ALA A 257 -19.45 8.01 -0.76
CA ALA A 257 -19.63 7.35 0.53
C ALA A 257 -18.30 7.07 1.25
N LEU A 258 -17.25 6.69 0.51
CA LEU A 258 -15.90 6.52 1.05
C LEU A 258 -15.29 7.87 1.49
N ASP A 259 -15.44 8.92 0.70
CA ASP A 259 -15.02 10.28 1.03
C ASP A 259 -15.73 10.77 2.31
N ALA A 260 -17.04 10.54 2.42
CA ALA A 260 -17.83 10.89 3.59
C ALA A 260 -17.41 10.09 4.84
N ALA A 261 -17.16 8.78 4.70
CA ALA A 261 -16.68 7.94 5.79
C ALA A 261 -15.27 8.33 6.26
N ALA A 262 -14.38 8.68 5.34
CA ALA A 262 -13.03 9.17 5.65
C ALA A 262 -13.04 10.55 6.34
N ALA A 263 -14.05 11.37 6.07
CA ALA A 263 -14.21 12.69 6.68
C ALA A 263 -14.82 12.66 8.10
N VAL A 264 -15.29 11.51 8.59
CA VAL A 264 -15.81 11.37 9.95
C VAL A 264 -14.66 11.59 10.94
N PRO A 265 -14.74 12.61 11.80
CA PRO A 265 -13.60 12.92 12.66
C PRO A 265 -13.40 11.89 13.77
N ASP A 266 -12.16 11.41 13.93
CA ASP A 266 -11.76 10.59 15.08
C ASP A 266 -11.32 11.52 16.24
N GLU A 267 -11.96 11.42 17.40
CA GLU A 267 -11.68 12.29 18.55
C GLU A 267 -10.30 12.05 19.17
N ALA A 268 -9.83 10.79 19.18
CA ALA A 268 -8.53 10.46 19.74
C ALA A 268 -7.41 10.98 18.83
N TRP A 269 -7.60 10.88 17.51
CA TRP A 269 -6.72 11.51 16.53
C TRP A 269 -6.72 13.03 16.64
N ARG A 270 -7.90 13.67 16.66
CA ARG A 270 -7.99 15.14 16.78
C ARG A 270 -7.34 15.68 18.05
N ALA A 271 -7.36 14.91 19.14
CA ALA A 271 -6.70 15.29 20.38
C ALA A 271 -5.16 15.32 20.26
N SER A 272 -4.56 14.56 19.34
CA SER A 272 -3.11 14.53 19.11
C SER A 272 -2.60 15.57 18.11
N GLU A 273 -3.46 16.06 17.20
CA GLU A 273 -3.07 16.90 16.05
C GLU A 273 -2.22 18.11 16.43
N LEU A 274 -2.61 18.86 17.45
CA LEU A 274 -1.88 20.08 17.85
C LEU A 274 -0.44 19.74 18.26
N ARG A 275 -0.27 18.64 19.01
CA ARG A 275 1.04 18.20 19.50
C ARG A 275 1.86 17.57 18.39
N ALA A 276 1.27 16.77 17.51
CA ALA A 276 1.94 16.20 16.35
C ALA A 276 2.48 17.29 15.42
N ASN A 277 1.66 18.30 15.12
CA ASN A 277 2.05 19.45 14.30
C ASN A 277 3.22 20.24 14.90
N GLU A 278 3.21 20.45 16.23
CA GLU A 278 4.34 21.08 16.93
C GLU A 278 5.63 20.25 16.76
N ILE A 279 5.57 18.94 16.99
CA ILE A 279 6.72 18.03 16.85
C ILE A 279 7.25 18.05 15.41
N MET A 280 6.37 17.95 14.40
CA MET A 280 6.78 18.01 12.99
C MET A 280 7.46 19.33 12.65
N HIS A 281 6.91 20.46 13.11
CA HIS A 281 7.47 21.79 12.87
C HIS A 281 8.85 21.95 13.51
N LEU A 282 8.99 21.58 14.79
CA LEU A 282 10.27 21.62 15.48
C LEU A 282 11.29 20.70 14.82
N THR A 283 10.87 19.51 14.40
CA THR A 283 11.74 18.53 13.74
C THR A 283 12.25 19.08 12.42
N ALA A 284 11.39 19.64 11.58
CA ALA A 284 11.78 20.27 10.32
C ALA A 284 12.78 21.42 10.55
N GLN A 285 12.56 22.27 11.56
CA GLN A 285 13.50 23.34 11.90
C GLN A 285 14.85 22.83 12.39
N SER A 286 14.86 21.79 13.23
CA SER A 286 16.08 21.15 13.72
C SER A 286 16.89 20.53 12.59
N MET A 287 16.23 19.81 11.68
CA MET A 287 16.88 19.22 10.50
C MET A 287 17.46 20.30 9.58
N ALA A 288 16.74 21.41 9.37
CA ALA A 288 17.23 22.55 8.59
C ALA A 288 18.47 23.22 9.22
N ARG A 289 18.64 23.14 10.54
CA ARG A 289 19.85 23.60 11.26
C ARG A 289 20.99 22.56 11.30
N GLY A 290 20.78 21.37 10.74
CA GLY A 290 21.74 20.27 10.78
C GLY A 290 21.91 19.66 12.18
N GLU A 291 20.92 19.81 13.05
CA GLU A 291 20.92 19.20 14.39
C GLU A 291 20.77 17.67 14.26
N GLN A 292 21.55 16.92 15.03
CA GLN A 292 21.55 15.46 15.02
C GLN A 292 21.21 14.90 16.40
N VAL A 293 20.79 13.64 16.45
CA VAL A 293 20.57 12.90 17.70
C VAL A 293 21.88 12.80 18.48
N THR A 294 21.95 13.45 19.64
CA THR A 294 23.11 13.38 20.55
C THR A 294 22.85 12.41 21.68
N VAL A 295 23.81 11.51 21.94
CA VAL A 295 23.72 10.48 23.00
C VAL A 295 24.20 11.00 24.36
N THR A 296 24.90 12.14 24.43
CA THR A 296 25.50 12.66 25.67
C THR A 296 25.45 14.19 25.77
N GLY A 297 24.98 14.71 26.91
CA GLY A 297 24.92 16.15 27.23
C GLY A 297 23.50 16.73 27.28
N LYS A 298 23.32 17.86 27.99
CA LYS A 298 22.03 18.51 28.31
C LYS A 298 21.03 18.44 27.14
N SER A 299 19.84 17.90 27.43
CA SER A 299 18.65 17.71 26.58
C SER A 299 18.91 17.84 25.07
N PRO A 300 18.97 16.72 24.32
CA PRO A 300 19.12 16.74 22.88
C PRO A 300 18.05 17.62 22.22
N PRO A 301 18.38 18.41 21.19
CA PRO A 301 17.37 19.08 20.37
C PRO A 301 16.49 18.08 19.61
N VAL A 302 17.01 16.87 19.35
CA VAL A 302 16.34 15.77 18.63
C VAL A 302 16.51 14.46 19.40
N TRP A 303 15.40 13.73 19.59
CA TRP A 303 15.33 12.47 20.32
C TRP A 303 15.04 11.31 19.38
N ARG A 304 15.70 10.18 19.62
CA ARG A 304 15.31 8.93 18.98
C ARG A 304 14.07 8.36 19.66
N VAL A 305 12.98 8.29 18.91
CA VAL A 305 11.70 7.69 19.30
C VAL A 305 11.57 6.33 18.63
N GLU A 306 11.38 5.28 19.43
CA GLU A 306 11.10 3.93 18.92
C GLU A 306 9.60 3.64 19.00
N MET A 307 9.04 3.13 17.90
CA MET A 307 7.63 2.71 17.85
C MET A 307 7.38 1.55 18.81
N THR A 308 6.57 1.78 19.83
CA THR A 308 6.14 0.76 20.80
C THR A 308 4.81 0.12 20.38
N GLY A 309 4.38 -0.92 21.10
CA GLY A 309 3.06 -1.53 20.88
C GLY A 309 1.90 -0.54 21.03
N GLU A 310 2.00 0.43 21.95
CA GLU A 310 0.96 1.44 22.18
C GLU A 310 0.79 2.35 20.96
N HIS A 311 1.89 2.77 20.33
CA HIS A 311 1.84 3.52 19.08
C HIS A 311 1.16 2.70 17.97
N VAL A 312 1.48 1.41 17.88
CA VAL A 312 0.86 0.51 16.88
C VAL A 312 -0.64 0.37 17.12
N TYR A 313 -1.08 0.16 18.36
CA TYR A 313 -2.51 0.07 18.68
C TYR A 313 -3.25 1.36 18.34
N PHE A 314 -2.67 2.51 18.69
CA PHE A 314 -3.23 3.80 18.30
C PHE A 314 -3.40 3.92 16.79
N LEU A 315 -2.39 3.55 15.99
CA LEU A 315 -2.47 3.58 14.53
C LEU A 315 -3.50 2.60 13.96
N VAL A 316 -3.59 1.39 14.52
CA VAL A 316 -4.58 0.39 14.11
C VAL A 316 -6.00 0.93 14.26
N ASP A 317 -6.26 1.61 15.37
CA ASP A 317 -7.61 2.06 15.75
C ASP A 317 -7.97 3.43 15.18
N HIS A 318 -6.99 4.35 15.07
CA HIS A 318 -7.24 5.77 14.83
C HIS A 318 -6.59 6.36 13.58
N ALA A 319 -5.63 5.69 12.93
CA ALA A 319 -5.00 6.25 11.73
C ALA A 319 -6.05 6.58 10.63
N PRO A 320 -6.06 7.81 10.10
CA PRO A 320 -7.04 8.18 9.08
C PRO A 320 -6.75 7.47 7.77
N VAL A 321 -7.77 7.43 6.91
CA VAL A 321 -7.69 6.86 5.57
C VAL A 321 -7.83 7.99 4.56
N HIS A 322 -6.89 8.06 3.62
CA HIS A 322 -6.92 8.99 2.49
C HIS A 322 -7.62 8.36 1.30
N VAL A 323 -8.58 9.09 0.75
CA VAL A 323 -9.19 8.82 -0.55
C VAL A 323 -8.63 9.83 -1.55
N ARG A 324 -7.75 9.37 -2.45
CA ARG A 324 -7.07 10.24 -3.41
C ARG A 324 -7.55 9.94 -4.83
N ARG A 325 -8.26 10.90 -5.42
CA ARG A 325 -8.62 10.88 -6.84
C ARG A 325 -7.40 11.32 -7.67
N LEU A 326 -7.07 10.56 -8.70
CA LEU A 326 -5.90 10.80 -9.52
C LEU A 326 -6.26 11.62 -10.77
N PRO A 327 -5.35 12.48 -11.28
CA PRO A 327 -5.60 13.23 -12.51
C PRO A 327 -5.89 12.35 -13.73
N SER A 328 -5.45 11.08 -13.72
CA SER A 328 -5.73 10.08 -14.75
C SER A 328 -7.17 9.57 -14.76
N GLY A 329 -7.99 9.90 -13.76
CA GLY A 329 -9.30 9.30 -13.54
C GLY A 329 -9.28 8.05 -12.65
N GLY A 330 -8.10 7.65 -12.17
CA GLY A 330 -7.94 6.58 -11.19
C GLY A 330 -8.22 7.04 -9.75
N VAL A 331 -8.15 6.09 -8.83
CA VAL A 331 -8.31 6.35 -7.39
C VAL A 331 -7.34 5.49 -6.58
N MET A 332 -6.90 6.03 -5.46
CA MET A 332 -6.13 5.33 -4.45
C MET A 332 -6.80 5.51 -3.09
N LEU A 333 -6.89 4.42 -2.34
CA LEU A 333 -7.22 4.43 -0.92
C LEU A 333 -5.94 4.10 -0.16
N ALA A 334 -5.60 4.85 0.88
CA ALA A 334 -4.37 4.61 1.64
C ALA A 334 -4.52 4.97 3.12
N THR A 335 -3.91 4.17 3.99
CA THR A 335 -3.76 4.44 5.43
C THR A 335 -2.44 3.84 5.93
N HIS A 336 -2.19 3.88 7.24
CA HIS A 336 -0.99 3.30 7.83
C HIS A 336 -0.87 1.80 7.52
N PRO A 337 0.33 1.24 7.28
CA PRO A 337 0.56 -0.21 7.11
C PRO A 337 0.03 -1.13 8.22
N TYR A 338 -0.27 -0.58 9.39
CA TYR A 338 -0.86 -1.31 10.52
C TYR A 338 -2.39 -1.32 10.49
N ARG A 339 -3.03 -0.43 9.75
CA ARG A 339 -4.48 -0.37 9.61
C ARG A 339 -4.92 -1.05 8.31
N THR A 340 -6.16 -1.54 8.30
CA THR A 340 -6.79 -2.09 7.09
C THR A 340 -7.82 -1.11 6.55
N LEU A 341 -8.17 -1.23 5.27
CA LEU A 341 -9.24 -0.43 4.65
C LEU A 341 -10.66 -0.90 5.04
N TRP A 342 -10.80 -2.01 5.76
CA TRP A 342 -12.10 -2.60 6.05
C TRP A 342 -13.02 -1.70 6.88
N PRO A 343 -12.56 -1.02 7.95
CA PRO A 343 -13.37 -0.04 8.66
C PRO A 343 -13.98 1.03 7.76
N LEU A 344 -13.18 1.62 6.85
CA LEU A 344 -13.65 2.63 5.90
C LEU A 344 -14.77 2.08 5.00
N TRP A 345 -14.56 0.89 4.45
CA TRP A 345 -15.56 0.23 3.61
C TRP A 345 -16.83 -0.10 4.38
N ALA A 346 -16.72 -0.61 5.60
CA ALA A 346 -17.86 -0.94 6.43
C ALA A 346 -18.71 0.30 6.77
N ASP A 347 -18.07 1.43 7.09
CA ASP A 347 -18.76 2.69 7.38
C ASP A 347 -19.44 3.27 6.12
N ALA A 348 -18.75 3.22 4.97
CA ALA A 348 -19.32 3.64 3.69
C ALA A 348 -20.53 2.78 3.29
N LEU A 349 -20.43 1.46 3.42
CA LEU A 349 -21.53 0.52 3.13
C LEU A 349 -22.70 0.69 4.11
N SER A 350 -22.44 1.00 5.37
CA SER A 350 -23.48 1.27 6.37
C SER A 350 -24.22 2.57 6.06
N THR A 351 -23.50 3.61 5.65
CA THR A 351 -24.07 4.89 5.21
C THR A 351 -24.99 4.72 3.98
N LEU A 352 -24.63 3.79 3.08
CA LEU A 352 -25.45 3.42 1.92
C LEU A 352 -26.61 2.46 2.27
N GLY A 353 -26.78 2.07 3.53
CA GLY A 353 -27.82 1.13 3.96
C GLY A 353 -27.60 -0.31 3.46
N LEU A 354 -26.36 -0.66 3.10
CA LEU A 354 -26.00 -1.99 2.61
C LEU A 354 -25.54 -2.93 3.73
N MET A 355 -25.10 -2.35 4.85
CA MET A 355 -24.70 -3.04 6.07
C MET A 355 -25.41 -2.43 7.29
N SER A 356 -25.55 -3.22 8.35
CA SER A 356 -26.27 -2.89 9.59
C SER A 356 -25.42 -3.18 10.81
#